data_AF-A0A3C0FRZ5-F1
#
_entry.id   AF-A0A3C0FRZ5-F1
#
_cell.length_a   1.000
_cell.length_b   1.000
_cell.length_c   1.000
_cell.angle_alpha   90.00
_cell.angle_beta   90.00
_cell.angle_gamma   90.00
#
_symmetry.space_group_name_H-M   'P 1'
#
loop_
_entity.id
_entity.type
_entity.pdbx_description
1 polymer ?
#
loop_
_entity_poly.entity_id
_entity_poly.type
_entity_poly.pdbx_seq_one_letter_code
_entity_poly.pdbx_strand_id
1 'polypeptide(L)' 'NVLESTVLWREVVERVAKDFPEVELSHMYVDNASMQLVRNPKQFDVMVTTNMFGDILSDCAAMLTG' A
#
# COMPACT_ATOMS: atom_id res chain seq x y z
N ASN A 1 -12.87 -1.91 0.00
CA ASN A 1 -14.17 -2.56 -0.33
C ASN A 1 -15.03 -2.96 0.86
N VAL A 2 -14.64 -2.69 2.11
CA VAL A 2 -15.47 -3.02 3.28
C VAL A 2 -15.43 -1.92 4.35
N LEU A 3 -14.30 -1.21 4.48
CA LEU A 3 -14.11 -0.20 5.52
C LEU A 3 -14.30 1.21 4.95
N GLU A 4 -15.25 1.98 5.49
CA GLU A 4 -15.45 3.40 5.13
C GLU A 4 -14.18 4.23 5.31
N SER A 5 -13.39 3.93 6.35
CA SER A 5 -12.09 4.57 6.57
C SER A 5 -11.11 4.32 5.41
N THR A 6 -11.17 3.16 4.76
CA THR A 6 -10.33 2.87 3.58
C THR A 6 -10.84 3.54 2.31
N VAL A 7 -12.13 3.86 2.25
CA VAL A 7 -12.71 4.67 1.16
C VAL A 7 -12.22 6.11 1.30
N LEU A 8 -12.37 6.71 2.48
CA LEU A 8 -11.87 8.06 2.74
C LEU A 8 -10.35 8.15 2.53
N TRP A 9 -9.61 7.15 2.98
CA TRP A 9 -8.17 7.06 2.73
C TRP A 9 -7.84 7.15 1.24
N ARG A 10 -8.53 6.35 0.40
CA ARG A 10 -8.32 6.36 -1.05
C ARG A 10 -8.66 7.73 -1.64
N GLU A 11 -9.82 8.30 -1.30
CA GLU A 11 -10.22 9.61 -1.80
C GLU A 11 -9.21 10.71 -1.46
N VAL A 12 -8.65 10.69 -0.24
CA VAL A 12 -7.62 11.63 0.18
C VAL A 12 -6.33 11.42 -0.59
N VAL A 13 -5.87 10.17 -0.74
CA VAL A 13 -4.65 9.84 -1.51
C VAL A 13 -4.80 10.26 -2.97
N GLU A 14 -5.93 9.96 -3.61
CA GLU A 14 -6.22 10.36 -5.00
C GLU A 14 -6.26 11.89 -5.16
N ARG A 15 -6.75 12.62 -4.15
CA ARG A 15 -6.72 14.09 -4.16
C ARG A 15 -5.29 14.61 -4.05
N VAL A 16 -4.49 14.09 -3.13
CA VAL A 16 -3.10 14.52 -2.91
C VAL A 16 -2.22 14.17 -4.12
N ALA A 17 -2.46 13.05 -4.78
CA ALA A 17 -1.67 12.65 -5.95
C ALA A 17 -1.78 13.61 -7.13
N LYS A 18 -2.85 14.43 -7.20
CA LYS A 18 -2.97 15.50 -8.21
C LYS A 18 -1.90 16.58 -8.05
N ASP A 19 -1.36 16.74 -6.84
CA ASP A 19 -0.30 17.70 -6.54
C ASP A 19 1.09 17.14 -6.91
N PHE A 20 1.20 15.83 -7.24
CA PHE A 20 2.45 15.12 -7.57
C PHE A 20 2.30 14.29 -8.87
N PRO A 21 2.02 14.91 -10.03
CA PRO A 21 1.74 14.20 -11.28
C PRO A 21 2.92 13.37 -11.82
N GLU A 22 4.14 13.61 -11.35
CA GLU A 22 5.34 12.85 -11.68
C GLU A 22 5.44 11.51 -10.93
N VAL A 23 4.62 11.30 -9.89
CA VAL A 23 4.62 10.08 -9.08
C VAL A 23 3.52 9.15 -9.57
N GLU A 24 3.89 7.92 -9.98
CA GLU A 24 2.91 6.89 -10.34
C GLU A 24 2.16 6.40 -9.10
N LEU A 25 0.84 6.60 -9.08
CA LEU A 25 -0.02 6.08 -8.03
C LEU A 25 -0.76 4.82 -8.49
N SER A 26 -0.61 3.74 -7.75
CA SER A 26 -1.43 2.54 -7.88
C SER A 26 -2.06 2.17 -6.53
N HIS A 27 -3.23 1.52 -6.56
CA HIS A 27 -3.92 1.07 -5.37
C HIS A 27 -4.05 -0.44 -5.34
N MET A 28 -3.71 -1.04 -4.21
CA MET A 28 -3.79 -2.48 -3.97
C MET A 28 -4.51 -2.75 -2.64
N TYR A 29 -5.31 -3.82 -2.58
CA TYR A 29 -5.85 -4.29 -1.29
C TYR A 29 -4.77 -4.98 -0.47
N VAL A 30 -4.89 -4.93 0.86
CA VAL A 30 -3.86 -5.41 1.80
C VAL A 30 -3.59 -6.92 1.68
N ASP A 31 -4.62 -7.70 1.38
CA ASP A 31 -4.54 -9.15 1.13
C ASP A 31 -3.76 -9.47 -0.16
N ASN A 32 -4.01 -8.72 -1.23
CA ASN A 32 -3.22 -8.85 -2.45
C ASN A 32 -1.79 -8.33 -2.24
N ALA A 33 -1.61 -7.23 -1.51
CA ALA A 33 -0.29 -6.67 -1.22
C ALA A 33 0.59 -7.67 -0.46
N SER A 34 0.05 -8.38 0.53
CA SER A 34 0.81 -9.41 1.26
C SER A 34 1.19 -10.58 0.34
N MET A 35 0.30 -11.05 -0.55
CA MET A 35 0.64 -12.06 -1.56
C MET A 35 1.72 -11.58 -2.54
N GLN A 36 1.64 -10.33 -2.98
CA GLN A 36 2.59 -9.75 -3.93
C GLN A 36 3.97 -9.52 -3.30
N LEU A 37 4.04 -9.17 -2.02
CA LEU A 37 5.29 -9.09 -1.28
C LEU A 37 6.03 -10.42 -1.31
N VAL A 38 5.33 -11.55 -1.12
CA VAL A 38 5.94 -12.88 -1.21
C VAL A 38 6.29 -13.26 -2.65
N ARG A 39 5.39 -12.98 -3.61
CA ARG A 39 5.52 -13.45 -5.00
C ARG A 39 6.54 -12.65 -5.83
N ASN A 40 6.52 -11.33 -5.74
CA ASN A 40 7.35 -10.44 -6.53
C ASN A 40 7.58 -9.10 -5.77
N PRO A 41 8.40 -9.09 -4.71
CA PRO A 41 8.58 -7.91 -3.85
C PRO A 41 9.20 -6.71 -4.57
N LYS A 42 9.99 -6.94 -5.63
CA LYS A 42 10.72 -5.90 -6.37
C LYS A 42 9.83 -4.97 -7.19
N GLN A 43 8.52 -5.25 -7.29
CA GLN A 43 7.57 -4.36 -7.96
C GLN A 43 7.22 -3.13 -7.12
N PHE A 44 7.52 -3.14 -5.81
CA PHE A 44 7.20 -2.05 -4.91
C PHE A 44 8.39 -1.10 -4.77
N ASP A 45 8.12 0.19 -4.92
CA ASP A 45 9.06 1.27 -4.57
C ASP A 45 8.69 1.86 -3.20
N VAL A 46 7.53 2.52 -3.12
CA VAL A 46 6.99 3.07 -1.87
C VAL A 46 5.60 2.49 -1.58
N MET A 47 5.39 1.99 -0.36
CA MET A 47 4.09 1.54 0.13
C MET A 47 3.54 2.51 1.18
N VAL A 48 2.36 3.08 0.92
CA VAL A 48 1.66 4.01 1.84
C VAL A 48 0.36 3.36 2.30
N THR A 49 0.18 3.23 3.61
CA THR A 49 -0.93 2.46 4.18
C THR A 49 -1.35 2.99 5.57
N THR A 50 -2.44 2.46 6.11
CA THR A 50 -2.93 2.81 7.46
C THR A 50 -2.10 2.11 8.52
N ASN A 51 -2.15 2.60 9.77
CA ASN A 51 -1.34 2.08 10.88
C ASN A 51 -1.34 0.54 11.00
N MET A 52 -2.53 -0.07 11.13
CA MET A 52 -2.67 -1.52 11.29
C MET A 52 -2.15 -2.32 10.09
N PHE A 53 -2.38 -1.85 8.86
CA PHE A 53 -1.90 -2.52 7.67
C PHE A 53 -0.39 -2.30 7.45
N GLY A 54 0.12 -1.16 7.89
CA GLY A 54 1.55 -0.84 7.89
C GLY A 54 2.32 -1.81 8.75
N ASP A 55 1.89 -1.98 10.00
CA ASP A 55 2.47 -2.92 10.97
C ASP A 55 2.60 -4.34 10.37
N ILE A 56 1.51 -4.87 9.82
CA ILE A 56 1.48 -6.22 9.21
C ILE A 56 2.41 -6.29 7.98
N LEU A 57 2.32 -5.33 7.06
CA LEU A 57 3.09 -5.38 5.82
C LEU A 57 4.59 -5.11 6.06
N SER A 58 4.94 -4.27 7.05
CA SER A 58 6.33 -4.03 7.41
C SER A 58 6.98 -5.27 8.01
N ASP A 59 6.25 -6.03 8.84
CA ASP A 59 6.75 -7.30 9.38
C ASP A 59 6.94 -8.35 8.29
N CYS A 60 5.99 -8.46 7.35
CA CYS A 60 6.15 -9.32 6.18
C CYS A 60 7.35 -8.92 5.33
N ALA A 61 7.54 -7.63 5.06
CA ALA A 61 8.65 -7.12 4.27
C ALA A 61 10.00 -7.36 4.97
N ALA A 62 10.07 -7.15 6.28
CA ALA A 62 11.27 -7.43 7.08
C ALA A 62 11.68 -8.89 6.95
N MET A 63 10.74 -9.84 7.12
CA MET A 63 11.08 -11.26 7.00
C MET A 63 11.50 -11.71 5.60
N LEU A 64 11.13 -11.00 4.55
CA LEU A 64 11.59 -11.29 3.19
C LEU A 64 13.05 -10.91 2.97
N THR A 65 13.61 -10.02 3.79
CA THR A 65 15.01 -9.58 3.67
C THR A 65 16.02 -10.51 4.33
N GLY A 66 15.56 -11.38 5.24
CA GLY A 66 16.39 -12.30 6.04
C GLY A 66 16.29 -12.00 7.52
#